data_AF-A0A8I6Z0H1-F1
#
_entry.id   AF-A0A8I6Z0H1-F1
#
_cell.length_a   1.000
_cell.length_b   1.000
_cell.length_c   1.000
_cell.angle_alpha   90.00
_cell.angle_beta   90.00
_cell.angle_gamma   90.00
#
_symmetry.space_group_name_H-M   'P 1'
#
loop_
_entity.id
_entity.type
_entity.pdbx_description
1 polymer ?
#
loop_
_entity_poly.entity_id
_entity_poly.type
_entity_poly.pdbx_seq_one_letter_code
_entity_poly.pdbx_strand_id
1 'polypeptide(L)'
;MQRMSGIATMTKAMADAARPACILETRKTAPGLRLVDKWAVLIGGGKNHTLGLFDMVIIKDNHISVAGGITNAMTSVDQFLVKENLAVPVEVETRTLEEVRDLLKYTDENKTSLTRIMLDNMVVPLPNGDLDVSMLKDAVQLINGRFETEASGNVTIDTVKKIGETGVTYISSGALTHSVKALDISLKIDAELALQVGRRTNRA
;
A
#
# COMPACT_ATOMS: atom_id res chain seq x y z
N MET A 1 -3.78 15.25 -15.58
CA MET A 1 -2.47 14.85 -16.17
C MET A 1 -1.32 15.08 -15.21
N GLN A 2 -0.94 16.32 -14.90
CA GLN A 2 0.23 16.65 -14.04
C GLN A 2 0.31 15.87 -12.71
N ARG A 3 -0.80 15.77 -11.98
CA ARG A 3 -0.88 14.97 -10.73
C ARG A 3 -0.58 13.50 -10.98
N MET A 4 -1.30 12.86 -11.90
CA MET A 4 -1.09 11.43 -12.23
C MET A 4 0.35 11.18 -12.69
N SER A 5 0.92 12.08 -13.50
CA SER A 5 2.33 11.99 -13.91
C SER A 5 3.29 12.08 -12.71
N GLY A 6 3.02 12.96 -11.75
CA GLY A 6 3.79 13.06 -10.51
C GLY A 6 3.72 11.79 -9.65
N ILE A 7 2.51 11.22 -9.49
CA ILE A 7 2.29 9.95 -8.79
C ILE A 7 3.08 8.83 -9.49
N ALA A 8 2.86 8.63 -10.80
CA ALA A 8 3.51 7.57 -11.55
C ALA A 8 5.05 7.67 -11.52
N THR A 9 5.59 8.89 -11.57
CA THR A 9 7.03 9.15 -11.45
C THR A 9 7.57 8.72 -10.09
N MET A 10 6.91 9.14 -9.00
CA MET A 10 7.32 8.77 -7.64
C MET A 10 7.17 7.26 -7.41
N THR A 11 6.07 6.66 -7.87
CA THR A 11 5.85 5.22 -7.80
C THR A 11 6.96 4.47 -8.52
N LYS A 12 7.37 4.90 -9.72
CA LYS A 12 8.45 4.26 -10.47
C LYS A 12 9.75 4.25 -9.68
N ALA A 13 10.13 5.39 -9.11
CA ALA A 13 11.33 5.50 -8.28
C ALA A 13 11.25 4.57 -7.05
N MET A 14 10.11 4.56 -6.34
CA MET A 14 9.95 3.69 -5.16
C MET A 14 9.88 2.21 -5.53
N ALA A 15 9.20 1.83 -6.60
CA ALA A 15 9.06 0.44 -7.04
C ALA A 15 10.40 -0.15 -7.51
N ASP A 16 11.24 0.64 -8.19
CA ASP A 16 12.58 0.20 -8.57
C ASP A 16 13.49 0.02 -7.34
N ALA A 17 13.39 0.91 -6.35
CA ALA A 17 14.15 0.83 -5.10
C ALA A 17 13.65 -0.28 -4.15
N ALA A 18 12.36 -0.60 -4.17
CA ALA A 18 11.72 -1.57 -3.26
C ALA A 18 12.06 -3.03 -3.56
N ARG A 19 12.66 -3.34 -4.71
CA ARG A 19 12.87 -4.73 -5.15
C ARG A 19 13.62 -5.56 -4.10
N PRO A 20 13.21 -6.82 -3.87
CA PRO A 20 12.22 -7.58 -4.63
C PRO A 20 10.75 -7.29 -4.27
N ALA A 21 10.48 -6.51 -3.23
CA ALA A 21 9.12 -6.19 -2.80
C ALA A 21 8.35 -5.36 -3.83
N CYS A 22 7.03 -5.50 -3.84
CA CYS A 22 6.14 -4.69 -4.67
C CYS A 22 5.62 -3.48 -3.89
N ILE A 23 5.66 -2.29 -4.50
CA ILE A 23 5.10 -1.08 -3.90
C ILE A 23 3.58 -1.03 -4.10
N LEU A 24 2.87 -0.69 -3.02
CA LEU A 24 1.43 -0.46 -2.97
C LEU A 24 1.10 0.98 -2.57
N GLU A 25 0.04 1.54 -3.14
CA GLU A 25 -0.62 2.71 -2.58
C GLU A 25 -1.67 2.36 -1.52
N THR A 26 -2.28 3.38 -0.92
CA THR A 26 -3.26 3.19 0.15
C THR A 26 -4.59 3.85 -0.19
N ARG A 27 -5.52 3.87 0.77
CA ARG A 27 -6.76 4.66 0.65
C ARG A 27 -6.59 6.14 1.00
N LYS A 28 -5.38 6.56 1.41
CA LYS A 28 -4.98 7.96 1.65
C LYS A 28 -4.78 8.69 0.31
N THR A 29 -5.83 8.72 -0.50
CA THR A 29 -5.87 9.37 -1.82
C THR A 29 -6.54 10.73 -1.69
N ALA A 30 -6.39 11.59 -2.71
CA ALA A 30 -7.18 12.82 -2.76
C ALA A 30 -8.69 12.48 -2.82
N PRO A 31 -9.54 13.16 -2.02
CA PRO A 31 -10.99 12.93 -2.06
C PRO A 31 -11.56 13.07 -3.49
N GLY A 32 -12.41 12.13 -3.89
CA GLY A 32 -13.00 12.10 -5.24
C GLY A 32 -12.04 11.63 -6.37
N LEU A 33 -10.74 11.48 -6.10
CA LEU A 33 -9.73 11.16 -7.12
C LEU A 33 -9.10 9.77 -6.95
N ARG A 34 -9.65 8.92 -6.08
CA ARG A 34 -9.07 7.61 -5.76
C ARG A 34 -8.77 6.76 -6.99
N LEU A 35 -9.70 6.70 -7.94
CA LEU A 35 -9.54 5.89 -9.15
C LEU A 35 -8.34 6.36 -9.99
N VAL A 36 -8.21 7.66 -10.21
CA VAL A 36 -7.11 8.22 -11.01
C VAL A 36 -5.78 8.18 -10.27
N ASP A 37 -5.78 8.35 -8.94
CA ASP A 37 -4.58 8.23 -8.11
C ASP A 37 -4.03 6.79 -8.14
N LYS A 38 -4.90 5.79 -7.94
CA LYS A 38 -4.53 4.36 -8.02
C LYS A 38 -4.11 3.95 -9.44
N TRP A 39 -4.81 4.45 -10.46
CA TRP A 39 -4.42 4.18 -11.84
C TRP A 39 -3.02 4.72 -12.17
N ALA A 40 -2.67 5.90 -11.65
CA ALA A 40 -1.32 6.44 -11.78
C ALA A 40 -0.25 5.58 -11.10
N VAL A 41 -0.56 4.97 -9.95
CA VAL A 41 0.36 4.03 -9.28
C VAL A 41 0.61 2.78 -10.14
N LEU A 42 -0.44 2.20 -10.74
CA LEU A 42 -0.26 1.09 -11.69
C LEU A 42 0.63 1.48 -12.88
N ILE A 43 0.43 2.68 -13.45
CA ILE A 43 1.26 3.19 -14.55
C ILE A 43 2.73 3.32 -14.12
N GLY A 44 2.99 3.74 -12.89
CA GLY A 44 4.32 3.84 -12.31
C GLY A 44 4.99 2.50 -11.98
N GLY A 45 4.31 1.37 -12.15
CA GLY A 45 4.84 0.03 -11.85
C GLY A 45 4.63 -0.42 -10.39
N GLY A 46 3.79 0.28 -9.63
CA GLY A 46 3.26 -0.22 -8.37
C GLY A 46 2.09 -1.19 -8.60
N LYS A 47 1.51 -1.68 -7.51
CA LYS A 47 0.30 -2.52 -7.53
C LYS A 47 -0.76 -1.91 -6.63
N ASN A 48 -2.02 -2.15 -6.96
CA ASN A 48 -3.10 -1.62 -6.15
C ASN A 48 -3.30 -2.41 -4.85
N HIS A 49 -3.45 -1.70 -3.74
CA HIS A 49 -4.14 -2.22 -2.56
C HIS A 49 -5.67 -2.18 -2.80
N THR A 50 -6.48 -2.44 -1.78
CA THR A 50 -7.94 -2.31 -1.81
C THR A 50 -8.45 -0.96 -2.32
N LEU A 51 -9.54 -0.97 -3.10
CA LEU A 51 -10.18 0.23 -3.63
C LEU A 51 -11.08 0.88 -2.56
N GLY A 52 -11.83 0.06 -1.82
CA GLY A 52 -12.76 0.46 -0.77
C GLY A 52 -12.76 -0.48 0.42
N LEU A 53 -13.74 -0.31 1.31
CA LEU A 53 -13.98 -1.21 2.46
C LEU A 53 -14.68 -2.52 2.05
N PHE A 54 -15.13 -2.62 0.80
CA PHE A 54 -15.94 -3.71 0.28
C PHE A 54 -15.13 -4.81 -0.42
N ASP A 55 -13.85 -4.56 -0.73
CA ASP A 55 -13.02 -5.50 -1.52
C ASP A 55 -12.30 -6.56 -0.68
N MET A 56 -12.01 -6.23 0.58
CA MET A 56 -11.16 -7.03 1.47
C MET A 56 -11.41 -6.61 2.92
N VAL A 57 -11.33 -7.57 3.84
CA VAL A 57 -11.34 -7.25 5.28
C VAL A 57 -9.94 -6.86 5.70
N ILE A 58 -9.82 -5.69 6.34
CA ILE A 58 -8.56 -5.24 6.95
C ILE A 58 -8.80 -5.05 8.44
N ILE A 59 -8.23 -5.95 9.25
CA ILE A 59 -8.26 -5.85 10.71
C ILE A 59 -7.13 -4.93 11.15
N LYS A 60 -7.50 -3.81 11.78
CA LYS A 60 -6.56 -2.81 12.32
C LYS A 60 -6.44 -2.88 13.84
N ASP A 61 -5.46 -2.17 14.39
CA ASP A 61 -5.24 -1.93 15.81
C ASP A 61 -6.52 -1.68 16.64
N ASN A 62 -7.43 -0.81 16.15
CA ASN A 62 -8.68 -0.50 16.82
C ASN A 62 -9.63 -1.69 16.87
N HIS A 63 -9.68 -2.50 15.81
CA HIS A 63 -10.51 -3.71 15.78
C HIS A 63 -9.98 -4.77 16.76
N ILE A 64 -8.66 -4.96 16.79
CA ILE A 64 -7.98 -5.86 17.72
C ILE A 64 -8.27 -5.43 19.17
N SER A 65 -8.15 -4.13 19.45
CA SER A 65 -8.39 -3.56 20.79
C SER A 65 -9.84 -3.76 21.23
N VAL A 66 -10.82 -3.49 20.36
CA VAL A 66 -12.25 -3.66 20.66
C VAL A 66 -12.62 -5.14 20.83
N ALA A 67 -12.01 -6.04 20.05
CA ALA A 67 -12.23 -7.48 20.18
C ALA A 67 -11.53 -8.10 21.42
N GLY A 68 -10.66 -7.34 22.10
CA GLY A 68 -9.88 -7.83 23.24
C GLY A 68 -8.74 -8.78 22.85
N GLY A 69 -8.19 -8.65 21.64
CA GLY A 69 -7.04 -9.43 21.17
C GLY A 69 -7.16 -9.90 19.72
N ILE A 70 -6.02 -10.28 19.14
CA ILE A 70 -5.92 -10.66 17.72
C ILE A 70 -6.70 -11.94 17.41
N THR A 71 -6.63 -12.92 18.30
CA THR A 71 -7.38 -14.19 18.21
C THR A 71 -8.88 -13.97 18.14
N ASN A 72 -9.43 -13.10 18.98
CA ASN A 72 -10.86 -12.78 19.01
C ASN A 72 -11.29 -12.03 17.75
N ALA A 73 -10.46 -11.09 17.27
CA ALA A 73 -10.72 -10.36 16.03
C ALA A 73 -10.76 -11.31 14.83
N MET A 74 -9.78 -12.22 14.73
CA MET A 74 -9.74 -13.23 13.67
C MET A 74 -10.92 -14.18 13.72
N THR A 75 -11.23 -14.72 14.90
CA THR A 75 -12.40 -15.60 15.11
C THR A 75 -13.69 -14.91 14.65
N SER A 76 -13.87 -13.64 15.01
CA SER A 76 -15.05 -12.86 14.63
C SER A 76 -15.16 -12.67 13.12
N VAL A 77 -14.04 -12.38 12.44
CA VAL A 77 -14.01 -12.22 10.98
C VAL A 77 -14.27 -13.54 10.26
N ASP A 78 -13.63 -14.63 10.66
CA ASP A 78 -13.83 -15.94 10.02
C ASP A 78 -15.29 -16.42 10.19
N GLN A 79 -15.89 -16.24 11.38
CA GLN A 79 -17.31 -16.55 11.60
C GLN A 79 -18.24 -15.69 10.73
N PHE A 80 -17.95 -14.39 10.62
CA PHE A 80 -18.73 -13.48 9.79
C PHE A 80 -18.68 -13.89 8.32
N LEU A 81 -17.49 -14.18 7.78
CA LEU A 81 -17.32 -14.58 6.38
C LEU A 81 -18.04 -15.89 6.06
N VAL A 82 -18.00 -16.87 6.97
CA VAL A 82 -18.76 -18.13 6.81
C VAL A 82 -20.26 -17.87 6.85
N LYS A 83 -20.73 -17.09 7.82
CA LYS A 83 -22.16 -16.80 7.99
C LYS A 83 -22.76 -16.10 6.77
N GLU A 84 -22.05 -15.12 6.24
CA GLU A 84 -22.49 -14.34 5.07
C GLU A 84 -22.12 -15.00 3.74
N ASN A 85 -21.46 -16.17 3.76
CA ASN A 85 -20.98 -16.91 2.60
C ASN A 85 -20.11 -16.04 1.66
N LEU A 86 -19.20 -15.27 2.25
CA LEU A 86 -18.30 -14.36 1.55
C LEU A 86 -16.91 -14.98 1.40
N ALA A 87 -16.34 -14.86 0.20
CA ALA A 87 -14.98 -15.27 -0.12
C ALA A 87 -14.14 -14.05 -0.50
N VAL A 88 -13.82 -13.21 0.49
CA VAL A 88 -12.93 -12.05 0.33
C VAL A 88 -11.63 -12.27 1.09
N PRO A 89 -10.50 -11.72 0.62
CA PRO A 89 -9.24 -11.84 1.35
C PRO A 89 -9.32 -11.12 2.71
N VAL A 90 -8.50 -11.58 3.66
CA VAL A 90 -8.33 -10.94 4.96
C VAL A 90 -6.87 -10.51 5.13
N GLU A 91 -6.69 -9.29 5.61
CA GLU A 91 -5.42 -8.74 6.05
C GLU A 91 -5.51 -8.33 7.52
N VAL A 92 -4.42 -8.53 8.26
CA VAL A 92 -4.34 -8.17 9.68
C VAL A 92 -3.10 -7.32 9.93
N GLU A 93 -3.32 -6.19 10.61
CA GLU A 93 -2.27 -5.31 11.09
C GLU A 93 -1.67 -5.84 12.39
N THR A 94 -0.35 -5.97 12.41
CA THR A 94 0.44 -6.37 13.58
C THR A 94 1.55 -5.35 13.80
N ARG A 95 1.87 -5.08 15.06
CA ARG A 95 2.82 -4.05 15.50
C ARG A 95 3.98 -4.63 16.29
N THR A 96 3.85 -5.87 16.80
CA THR A 96 4.88 -6.53 17.59
C THR A 96 5.09 -7.97 17.13
N LEU A 97 6.26 -8.55 17.45
CA LEU A 97 6.53 -9.96 17.19
C LEU A 97 5.63 -10.90 18.00
N GLU A 98 5.09 -10.44 19.12
CA GLU A 98 4.13 -11.20 19.93
C GLU A 98 2.77 -11.30 19.22
N GLU A 99 2.26 -10.18 18.69
CA GLU A 99 1.05 -10.18 17.86
C GLU A 99 1.21 -11.09 16.63
N VAL A 100 2.38 -11.12 15.99
CA VAL A 100 2.68 -12.04 14.89
C VAL A 100 2.64 -13.51 15.35
N ARG A 101 3.23 -13.83 16.50
CA ARG A 101 3.22 -15.21 17.05
C ARG A 101 1.80 -15.67 17.39
N ASP A 102 1.01 -14.81 18.02
CA ASP A 102 -0.38 -15.10 18.36
C ASP A 102 -1.22 -15.35 17.11
N LEU A 103 -1.01 -14.55 16.06
CA LEU A 103 -1.68 -14.73 14.78
C LEU A 103 -1.30 -16.05 14.11
N LEU A 104 0.00 -16.39 14.08
CA LEU A 104 0.47 -17.65 13.51
C LEU A 104 -0.09 -18.85 14.27
N LYS A 105 -0.09 -18.80 15.61
CA LYS A 105 -0.70 -19.83 16.44
C LYS A 105 -2.19 -20.01 16.12
N TYR A 106 -2.94 -18.91 16.01
CA TYR A 106 -4.35 -18.98 15.59
C TYR A 106 -4.50 -19.67 14.23
N THR A 107 -3.64 -19.35 13.26
CA THR A 107 -3.69 -19.95 11.91
C THR A 107 -3.29 -21.43 11.87
N ASP A 108 -2.48 -21.89 12.82
CA ASP A 108 -2.12 -23.30 12.96
C ASP A 108 -3.28 -24.13 13.52
N GLU A 109 -4.08 -23.51 14.40
CA GLU A 109 -5.17 -24.17 15.13
C GLU A 109 -6.52 -24.04 14.40
N ASN A 110 -6.68 -23.08 13.50
CA ASN A 110 -7.97 -22.72 12.91
C ASN A 110 -7.89 -22.54 11.38
N LYS A 111 -8.99 -22.88 10.70
CA LYS A 111 -9.16 -22.51 9.29
C LYS A 111 -9.52 -21.03 9.19
N THR A 112 -8.75 -20.27 8.42
CA THR A 112 -8.93 -18.82 8.28
C THR A 112 -8.85 -18.36 6.84
N SER A 113 -9.48 -17.22 6.53
CA SER A 113 -9.37 -16.53 5.24
C SER A 113 -8.20 -15.53 5.19
N LEU A 114 -7.28 -15.58 6.17
CA LEU A 114 -6.07 -14.76 6.21
C LEU A 114 -5.22 -14.97 4.95
N THR A 115 -4.88 -13.87 4.29
CA THR A 115 -4.02 -13.87 3.10
C THR A 115 -2.77 -13.03 3.29
N ARG A 116 -2.85 -11.99 4.12
CA ARG A 116 -1.77 -11.02 4.31
C ARG A 116 -1.62 -10.59 5.76
N ILE A 117 -0.36 -10.42 6.17
CA ILE A 117 0.01 -9.86 7.47
C ILE A 117 0.72 -8.53 7.22
N MET A 118 0.11 -7.44 7.71
CA MET A 118 0.72 -6.12 7.70
C MET A 118 1.59 -5.95 8.96
N LEU A 119 2.84 -5.56 8.73
CA LEU A 119 3.88 -5.30 9.72
C LEU A 119 4.02 -3.79 9.87
N ASP A 120 3.19 -3.19 10.72
CA ASP A 120 3.04 -1.73 10.82
C ASP A 120 4.10 -1.13 11.76
N ASN A 121 4.82 -0.13 11.26
CA ASN A 121 5.82 0.65 12.01
C ASN A 121 6.93 -0.18 12.68
N MET A 122 7.29 -1.34 12.12
CA MET A 122 8.42 -2.17 12.58
C MET A 122 9.80 -1.68 12.10
N VAL A 123 9.88 -0.44 11.59
CA VAL A 123 11.11 0.20 11.10
C VAL A 123 11.35 1.45 11.92
N VAL A 124 12.53 1.55 12.54
CA VAL A 124 12.87 2.64 13.46
C VAL A 124 14.03 3.47 12.90
N PRO A 125 13.88 4.79 12.75
CA PRO A 125 15.00 5.66 12.40
C PRO A 125 16.06 5.69 13.51
N LEU A 126 17.33 5.56 13.13
CA LEU A 126 18.47 5.64 14.03
C LEU A 126 19.06 7.06 14.03
N PRO A 127 19.68 7.53 15.14
CA PRO A 127 20.26 8.88 15.22
C PRO A 127 21.35 9.18 14.18
N ASN A 128 21.97 8.14 13.63
CA ASN A 128 23.00 8.24 12.59
C ASN A 128 22.43 8.39 11.17
N GLY A 129 21.10 8.47 11.02
CA GLY A 129 20.42 8.56 9.73
C GLY A 129 20.16 7.21 9.05
N ASP A 130 20.55 6.09 9.68
CA ASP A 130 20.22 4.74 9.20
C ASP A 130 18.85 4.28 9.76
N LEU A 131 18.41 3.09 9.37
CA LEU A 131 17.13 2.50 9.80
C LEU A 131 17.38 1.15 10.47
N ASP A 132 16.80 0.94 11.64
CA ASP A 132 16.67 -0.38 12.22
C ASP A 132 15.48 -1.11 11.60
N VAL A 133 15.77 -2.24 10.96
CA VAL A 133 14.79 -3.14 10.33
C VAL A 133 14.81 -4.53 10.96
N SER A 134 15.46 -4.69 12.12
CA SER A 134 15.63 -5.98 12.80
C SER A 134 14.29 -6.64 13.11
N MET A 135 13.36 -5.92 13.75
CA MET A 135 12.03 -6.42 14.05
C MET A 135 11.26 -6.83 12.79
N LEU A 136 11.35 -6.05 11.72
CA LEU A 136 10.71 -6.37 10.45
C LEU A 136 11.28 -7.68 9.85
N LYS A 137 12.60 -7.85 9.87
CA LYS A 137 13.27 -9.08 9.41
C LYS A 137 12.87 -10.29 10.25
N ASP A 138 12.86 -10.15 11.57
CA ASP A 138 12.46 -11.21 12.48
C ASP A 138 11.00 -11.63 12.22
N ALA A 139 10.10 -10.67 12.00
CA ALA A 139 8.71 -10.95 11.67
C ALA A 139 8.56 -11.69 10.33
N VAL A 140 9.27 -11.25 9.29
CA VAL A 140 9.29 -11.94 7.98
C VAL A 140 9.81 -13.37 8.12
N GLN A 141 10.88 -13.57 8.89
CA GLN A 141 11.44 -14.90 9.15
C GLN A 141 10.48 -15.79 9.94
N LEU A 142 9.78 -15.25 10.94
CA LEU A 142 8.75 -15.99 11.69
C LEU A 142 7.59 -16.44 10.80
N ILE A 143 7.14 -15.57 9.89
CA ILE A 143 6.05 -15.88 8.94
C ILE A 143 6.52 -16.89 7.89
N ASN A 144 7.80 -16.90 7.55
CA ASN A 144 8.45 -17.92 6.71
C ASN A 144 7.72 -18.22 5.39
N GLY A 145 7.21 -17.18 4.74
CA GLY A 145 6.50 -17.30 3.45
C GLY A 145 5.13 -17.97 3.50
N ARG A 146 4.56 -18.22 4.70
CA ARG A 146 3.22 -18.80 4.85
C ARG A 146 2.09 -17.88 4.39
N PHE A 147 2.30 -16.57 4.49
CA PHE A 147 1.36 -15.53 4.12
C PHE A 147 2.09 -14.41 3.37
N GLU A 148 1.37 -13.61 2.59
CA GLU A 148 1.92 -12.35 2.08
C GLU A 148 2.27 -11.43 3.25
N THR A 149 3.39 -10.73 3.16
CA THR A 149 3.81 -9.75 4.16
C THR A 149 3.81 -8.34 3.57
N GLU A 150 3.29 -7.38 4.33
CA GLU A 150 3.26 -5.98 3.92
C GLU A 150 3.93 -5.10 4.98
N ALA A 151 5.00 -4.39 4.62
CA ALA A 151 5.54 -3.34 5.49
C ALA A 151 4.76 -2.03 5.29
N SER A 152 4.34 -1.41 6.39
CA SER A 152 3.65 -0.12 6.41
C SER A 152 4.27 0.81 7.46
N GLY A 153 4.03 2.12 7.29
CA GLY A 153 4.45 3.15 8.23
C GLY A 153 5.74 3.86 7.82
N ASN A 154 5.68 5.19 7.70
CA ASN A 154 6.84 6.07 7.44
C ASN A 154 7.75 5.66 6.25
N VAL A 155 7.17 5.04 5.22
CA VAL A 155 7.90 4.63 4.01
C VAL A 155 8.17 5.84 3.10
N THR A 156 9.45 6.11 2.82
CA THR A 156 9.93 7.16 1.91
C THR A 156 10.87 6.55 0.87
N ILE A 157 11.29 7.35 -0.12
CA ILE A 157 12.26 6.90 -1.14
C ILE A 157 13.61 6.49 -0.51
N ASP A 158 13.99 7.12 0.60
CA ASP A 158 15.25 6.84 1.29
C ASP A 158 15.16 5.55 2.12
N THR A 159 13.97 5.22 2.64
CA THR A 159 13.77 4.05 3.50
C THR A 159 13.38 2.79 2.74
N VAL A 160 12.70 2.93 1.60
CA VAL A 160 12.05 1.82 0.89
C VAL A 160 13.01 0.69 0.48
N LYS A 161 14.25 1.02 0.12
CA LYS A 161 15.24 0.01 -0.29
C LYS A 161 15.56 -0.96 0.85
N LYS A 162 15.91 -0.44 2.03
CA LYS A 162 16.26 -1.27 3.18
C LYS A 162 15.07 -2.09 3.68
N ILE A 163 13.86 -1.55 3.55
CA ILE A 163 12.61 -2.27 3.82
C ILE A 163 12.44 -3.42 2.82
N GLY A 164 12.60 -3.18 1.52
CA GLY A 164 12.49 -4.23 0.49
C GLY A 164 13.48 -5.36 0.67
N GLU A 165 14.71 -5.05 1.10
CA GLU A 165 15.77 -6.02 1.39
C GLU A 165 15.48 -6.93 2.61
N THR A 166 14.44 -6.64 3.40
CA THR A 166 14.00 -7.54 4.49
C THR A 166 13.29 -8.80 4.01
N GLY A 167 12.85 -8.84 2.76
CA GLY A 167 12.11 -9.96 2.19
C GLY A 167 10.59 -9.86 2.33
N VAL A 168 10.06 -8.69 2.69
CA VAL A 168 8.61 -8.45 2.63
C VAL A 168 8.07 -8.59 1.20
N THR A 169 6.82 -9.06 1.07
CA THR A 169 6.17 -9.22 -0.24
C THR A 169 5.77 -7.86 -0.82
N TYR A 170 5.21 -7.01 0.04
CA TYR A 170 4.72 -5.69 -0.30
C TYR A 170 5.26 -4.63 0.65
N ILE A 171 5.27 -3.39 0.15
CA ILE A 171 5.47 -2.19 0.95
C ILE A 171 4.36 -1.22 0.58
N SER A 172 3.59 -0.73 1.54
CA SER A 172 2.57 0.29 1.27
C SER A 172 3.02 1.69 1.71
N SER A 173 2.75 2.69 0.86
CA SER A 173 3.05 4.08 1.19
C SER A 173 1.90 4.99 0.80
N GLY A 174 1.40 5.74 1.79
CA GLY A 174 0.44 6.82 1.55
C GLY A 174 1.05 8.00 0.79
N ALA A 175 2.37 8.21 0.91
CA ALA A 175 3.05 9.36 0.32
C ALA A 175 2.89 9.42 -1.20
N LEU A 176 2.72 8.25 -1.84
CA LEU A 176 2.44 8.13 -3.27
C LEU A 176 1.20 8.89 -3.72
N THR A 177 0.19 9.01 -2.87
CA THR A 177 -1.12 9.57 -3.25
C THR A 177 -1.54 10.79 -2.44
N HIS A 178 -1.15 10.94 -1.17
CA HIS A 178 -1.50 12.16 -0.41
C HIS A 178 -0.46 13.28 -0.51
N SER A 179 0.82 12.97 -0.76
CA SER A 179 1.93 13.95 -0.77
C SER A 179 2.54 14.14 -2.15
N VAL A 180 1.69 14.28 -3.17
CA VAL A 180 2.10 14.31 -4.57
C VAL A 180 2.71 15.65 -4.95
N LYS A 181 3.94 15.63 -5.47
CA LYS A 181 4.48 16.75 -6.27
C LYS A 181 4.04 16.56 -7.72
N ALA A 182 3.16 17.42 -8.20
CA ALA A 182 2.68 17.37 -9.58
C ALA A 182 3.83 17.62 -10.57
N LEU A 183 3.80 16.92 -11.72
CA LEU A 183 4.78 17.14 -12.78
C LEU A 183 4.49 18.48 -13.47
N ASP A 184 5.53 19.26 -13.78
CA ASP A 184 5.36 20.52 -14.50
C ASP A 184 5.09 20.28 -15.99
N ILE A 185 3.97 20.79 -16.49
CA ILE A 185 3.49 20.62 -17.87
C ILE A 185 2.79 21.92 -18.26
N SER A 186 3.15 22.48 -19.41
CA SER A 186 2.51 23.68 -19.97
C SER A 186 1.95 23.43 -21.35
N LEU A 187 0.80 24.06 -21.65
CA LEU A 187 0.26 24.14 -23.00
C LEU A 187 0.80 25.40 -23.66
N LYS A 188 1.51 25.24 -24.78
CA LYS A 188 1.96 26.35 -25.62
C LYS A 188 1.06 26.45 -26.85
N ILE A 189 0.64 27.67 -27.19
CA ILE A 189 -0.26 27.93 -28.32
C ILE A 189 0.48 28.76 -29.36
N ASP A 190 0.41 28.32 -30.62
CA ASP A 190 0.79 29.12 -31.78
C ASP A 190 -0.48 29.75 -32.38
N ALA A 191 -0.68 31.05 -32.08
CA ALA A 191 -1.87 31.77 -32.49
C ALA A 191 -1.90 32.07 -33.99
N GLU A 192 -0.73 32.25 -34.62
CA GLU A 192 -0.65 32.53 -36.06
C GLU A 192 -1.08 31.32 -36.87
N LEU A 193 -0.58 30.13 -36.51
CA LEU A 193 -1.01 28.88 -37.13
C LEU A 193 -2.51 28.62 -36.94
N ALA A 194 -3.03 28.86 -35.73
CA ALA A 194 -4.45 28.68 -35.44
C ALA A 194 -5.33 29.59 -36.31
N LEU A 195 -4.95 30.86 -36.50
CA LEU A 195 -5.65 31.80 -37.36
C LEU A 195 -5.59 31.40 -38.85
N GLN A 196 -4.43 30.94 -39.33
CA GLN A 196 -4.29 30.44 -40.70
C GLN A 196 -5.21 29.25 -40.98
N VAL A 197 -5.28 28.29 -40.06
CA VAL A 197 -6.17 27.12 -40.18
C VAL A 197 -7.64 27.53 -40.09
N GLY A 198 -8.00 28.42 -39.17
CA GLY A 198 -9.36 28.94 -39.03
C GLY A 198 -9.86 29.60 -40.31
N ARG A 199 -9.05 30.47 -40.92
CA ARG A 199 -9.33 31.10 -42.23
C ARG A 199 -9.47 30.06 -43.36
N ARG A 200 -8.61 29.05 -43.43
CA ARG A 200 -8.68 27.99 -44.46
C ARG A 200 -9.92 27.10 -44.32
N THR A 201 -10.40 26.89 -43.09
CA THR A 201 -11.49 25.96 -42.79
C THR A 201 -12.86 26.62 -42.63
N ASN A 202 -12.98 27.94 -42.84
CA ASN A 202 -14.19 28.73 -42.57
C ASN A 202 -14.74 28.54 -41.15
N ARG A 203 -13.85 28.40 -40.16
CA ARG A 203 -14.19 28.28 -38.73
C ARG A 203 -13.75 29.47 -37.88
N ALA A 204 -13.21 30.50 -38.53
CA ALA A 204 -12.83 31.78 -37.93
C ALA A 204 -13.86 32.85 -38.28
#